data_AF-A0AAD4R1Q9-F1
#
_entry.id   AF-A0AAD4R1Q9-F1
#
_cell.length_a   1.000
_cell.length_b   1.000
_cell.length_c   1.000
_cell.angle_alpha   90.00
_cell.angle_beta   90.00
_cell.angle_gamma   90.00
#
_symmetry.space_group_name_H-M   'P 1'
#
loop_
_entity.id
_entity.type
_entity.pdbx_description
1 polymer ?
#
loop_
_entity_poly.entity_id
_entity_poly.type
_entity_poly.pdbx_seq_one_letter_code
_entity_poly.pdbx_strand_id
1 'polypeptide(L)'
;MSTPNISIFAPNGSKFRTLFYTTIISVLSNFYQAYAISYTNTAVESFRAFINESYVKRGTPLSPSASLWIWSMMLNCVIIGNLAGTVFSPIMTEKYGRRSQLVFLCLCFIFSETEKVYFLSNWDTTNLKTI
;
A
#
# COMPACT_ATOMS: atom_id res chain seq x y z
N MET A 1 -33.48 24.08 -36.15
CA MET A 1 -32.06 23.96 -35.73
C MET A 1 -32.05 23.17 -34.43
N SER A 2 -32.08 21.84 -34.50
CA SER A 2 -32.16 20.95 -33.34
C SER A 2 -30.74 20.64 -32.85
N THR A 3 -30.46 20.99 -31.59
CA THR A 3 -29.19 20.70 -30.94
C THR A 3 -29.00 19.18 -30.80
N PRO A 4 -27.83 18.63 -31.14
CA PRO A 4 -27.56 17.23 -30.84
C PRO A 4 -27.30 17.11 -29.33
N ASN A 5 -28.16 16.35 -28.63
CA ASN A 5 -27.92 15.89 -27.27
C ASN A 5 -26.76 14.89 -27.29
N ILE A 6 -25.53 15.39 -27.30
CA ILE A 6 -24.33 14.56 -27.15
C ILE A 6 -24.14 14.36 -25.65
N SER A 7 -24.64 13.23 -25.13
CA SER A 7 -24.28 12.70 -23.82
C SER A 7 -22.83 12.21 -23.85
N ILE A 8 -21.88 13.14 -23.91
CA ILE A 8 -20.45 12.91 -24.18
C ILE A 8 -19.74 12.06 -23.09
N PHE A 9 -20.40 11.80 -21.96
CA PHE A 9 -19.82 11.05 -20.82
C PHE A 9 -20.72 9.96 -20.19
N ALA A 10 -21.90 9.65 -20.72
CA ALA A 10 -22.73 8.61 -20.10
C ALA A 10 -22.26 7.22 -20.55
N PRO A 11 -21.65 6.38 -19.69
CA PRO A 11 -21.34 5.01 -20.08
C PRO A 11 -22.66 4.27 -20.32
N ASN A 12 -22.84 3.73 -21.53
CA ASN A 12 -23.95 2.84 -21.92
C ASN A 12 -23.86 1.46 -21.24
N GLY A 13 -23.58 1.44 -19.93
CA GLY A 13 -23.56 0.23 -19.10
C GLY A 13 -24.82 0.14 -18.25
N SER A 14 -25.28 -1.09 -17.98
CA SER A 14 -26.34 -1.31 -16.99
C SER A 14 -25.96 -0.63 -15.67
N LYS A 15 -26.80 0.32 -15.21
CA LYS A 15 -26.60 1.09 -13.97
C LYS A 15 -26.34 0.16 -12.77
N PHE A 16 -27.06 -0.97 -12.74
CA PHE A 16 -26.91 -2.01 -11.72
C PHE A 16 -25.51 -2.65 -11.75
N ARG A 17 -25.01 -2.99 -12.94
CA ARG A 17 -23.68 -3.60 -13.11
C ARG A 17 -22.55 -2.66 -12.68
N THR A 18 -22.68 -1.36 -12.97
CA THR A 18 -21.69 -0.35 -12.57
C THR A 18 -21.68 -0.12 -11.06
N LEU A 19 -22.87 -0.03 -10.44
CA LEU A 19 -23.00 0.05 -8.98
C LEU A 19 -22.40 -1.19 -8.31
N PHE A 20 -22.72 -2.38 -8.81
CA PHE A 20 -22.21 -3.63 -8.26
C PHE A 20 -20.67 -3.68 -8.24
N TYR A 21 -20.01 -3.38 -9.36
CA TYR A 21 -18.55 -3.36 -9.42
C TYR A 21 -17.93 -2.27 -8.53
N THR A 22 -18.53 -1.08 -8.50
CA THR A 22 -18.02 0.03 -7.69
C THR A 22 -18.12 -0.28 -6.19
N THR A 23 -19.22 -0.90 -5.76
CA THR A 23 -19.39 -1.35 -4.37
C THR A 23 -18.36 -2.41 -4.00
N ILE A 24 -18.16 -3.43 -4.82
CA ILE A 24 -17.16 -4.49 -4.55
C ILE A 24 -15.76 -3.89 -4.45
N ILE A 25 -15.37 -3.05 -5.41
CA ILE A 25 -14.05 -2.42 -5.42
C ILE A 25 -13.87 -1.54 -4.18
N SER A 26 -14.88 -0.75 -3.81
CA SER A 26 -14.84 0.10 -2.62
C SER A 26 -14.70 -0.71 -1.32
N VAL A 27 -15.45 -1.80 -1.17
CA VAL A 27 -15.34 -2.66 0.01
C VAL A 27 -13.95 -3.28 0.09
N LEU A 28 -13.43 -3.83 -1.02
CA LEU A 28 -12.11 -4.45 -1.05
C LEU A 28 -10.99 -3.44 -0.79
N SER A 29 -11.06 -2.23 -1.34
CA SER A 29 -10.04 -1.20 -1.13
C SER A 29 -10.01 -0.72 0.32
N ASN A 30 -11.18 -0.51 0.93
CA ASN A 30 -11.27 -0.11 2.34
C ASN A 30 -10.83 -1.24 3.27
N PHE A 31 -11.20 -2.48 2.96
CA PHE A 31 -10.74 -3.65 3.72
C PHE A 31 -9.22 -3.78 3.69
N TYR A 32 -8.60 -3.63 2.52
CA TYR A 32 -7.15 -3.65 2.38
C TYR A 32 -6.47 -2.55 3.21
N GLN A 33 -7.00 -1.33 3.19
CA GLN A 33 -6.45 -0.24 3.99
C GLN A 33 -6.54 -0.52 5.50
N ALA A 34 -7.67 -1.07 5.97
CA ALA A 34 -7.84 -1.45 7.36
C ALA A 34 -6.89 -2.60 7.76
N TYR A 35 -6.73 -3.60 6.88
CA TYR A 35 -5.76 -4.68 7.06
C TYR A 35 -4.34 -4.14 7.18
N ALA A 36 -3.94 -3.22 6.30
CA ALA A 36 -2.62 -2.59 6.28
C ALA A 36 -2.25 -1.89 7.61
N ILE A 37 -3.23 -1.26 8.28
CA ILE A 37 -2.99 -0.58 9.56
C ILE A 37 -2.97 -1.58 10.72
N SER A 38 -3.86 -2.58 10.68
CA SER A 38 -3.98 -3.58 11.74
C SER A 38 -2.73 -4.47 11.82
N TYR A 39 -2.23 -4.98 10.69
CA TYR A 39 -1.07 -5.87 10.70
C TYR A 39 0.18 -5.18 11.27
N THR A 40 0.40 -3.89 10.95
CA THR A 40 1.54 -3.14 11.49
C THR A 40 1.46 -3.04 13.01
N ASN A 41 0.27 -2.77 13.56
CA ASN A 41 0.11 -2.63 15.00
C ASN A 41 0.31 -3.96 15.72
N THR A 42 -0.13 -5.09 15.14
CA THR A 42 0.13 -6.42 15.70
C THR A 42 1.62 -6.79 15.67
N ALA A 43 2.35 -6.38 14.63
CA ALA A 43 3.77 -6.70 14.47
C ALA A 43 4.73 -5.82 15.29
N VAL A 44 4.23 -4.89 16.11
CA VAL A 44 5.06 -3.91 16.82
C VAL A 44 6.12 -4.56 17.73
N GLU A 45 5.77 -5.65 18.41
CA GLU A 45 6.69 -6.34 19.32
C GLU A 45 7.79 -7.08 18.55
N SER A 46 7.42 -7.84 17.52
CA SER A 46 8.36 -8.52 16.63
C SER A 46 9.30 -7.54 15.94
N PHE A 47 8.79 -6.38 15.52
CA PHE A 47 9.61 -5.32 14.93
C PHE A 47 10.61 -4.74 15.92
N ARG A 48 10.19 -4.45 17.16
CA ARG A 48 11.09 -3.94 18.21
C ARG A 48 12.19 -4.94 18.53
N ALA A 49 11.86 -6.23 18.63
CA ALA A 49 12.83 -7.30 18.84
C ALA A 49 13.85 -7.36 17.68
N PHE A 50 13.37 -7.37 16.43
CA PHE A 50 14.20 -7.39 15.24
C PHE A 50 15.19 -6.21 15.16
N ILE A 51 14.71 -4.99 15.43
CA ILE A 51 15.57 -3.80 15.44
C ILE A 51 16.61 -3.89 16.55
N ASN A 52 16.21 -4.26 17.76
CA ASN A 52 17.15 -4.39 18.89
C ASN A 52 18.23 -5.44 18.60
N GLU A 53 17.86 -6.62 18.09
CA GLU A 53 18.83 -7.66 17.69
C GLU A 53 19.79 -7.17 16.60
N SER A 54 19.27 -6.44 15.61
CA SER A 54 20.08 -5.87 14.52
C SER A 54 21.11 -4.87 15.02
N TYR A 55 20.76 -4.05 16.02
CA TYR A 55 21.65 -3.06 16.63
C TYR A 55 22.65 -3.68 17.62
N VAL A 56 22.24 -4.73 18.35
CA VAL A 56 23.14 -5.54 19.18
C VAL A 56 24.21 -6.23 18.33
N LYS A 57 23.85 -6.81 17.18
CA LYS A 57 24.81 -7.39 16.22
C LYS A 57 25.85 -6.36 15.72
N ARG A 58 25.51 -5.07 15.73
CA ARG A 58 26.41 -3.96 15.33
C ARG A 58 27.20 -3.37 16.51
N GLY A 59 27.05 -3.91 17.72
CA GLY A 59 27.76 -3.47 18.92
C GLY A 59 27.21 -2.19 19.57
N THR A 60 26.08 -1.66 19.08
CA THR A 60 25.48 -0.42 19.58
C THR A 60 24.04 -0.70 20.03
N PRO A 61 23.79 -1.10 21.30
CA PRO A 61 22.45 -1.40 21.77
C PRO A 61 21.55 -0.16 21.67
N LEU A 62 20.34 -0.36 21.14
CA LEU A 62 19.41 0.74 20.88
C LEU A 62 18.69 1.16 22.18
N SER A 63 18.67 2.46 22.47
CA SER A 63 17.87 3.01 23.57
C SER A 63 16.36 2.83 23.29
N PRO A 64 15.52 2.56 24.32
CA PRO A 64 14.06 2.45 24.15
C PRO A 64 13.44 3.67 23.47
N SER A 65 13.93 4.87 23.76
CA SER A 65 13.45 6.11 23.12
C SER A 65 13.76 6.14 21.63
N ALA A 66 14.94 5.68 21.21
CA ALA A 66 15.33 5.63 19.80
C ALA A 66 14.50 4.58 19.03
N SER A 67 14.21 3.43 19.65
CA SER A 67 13.30 2.42 19.07
C SER A 67 11.91 3.00 18.80
N LEU A 68 11.39 3.80 19.74
CA LEU A 68 10.09 4.47 19.61
C LEU A 68 10.09 5.53 18.49
N TRP A 69 11.19 6.27 18.31
CA TRP A 69 11.35 7.21 17.19
C TRP A 69 11.35 6.50 15.83
N ILE A 70 12.08 5.39 15.70
CA ILE A 70 12.11 4.60 14.46
C ILE A 70 10.72 4.05 14.14
N TRP A 71 10.03 3.50 15.14
CA TRP A 71 8.65 3.03 14.98
C TRP A 71 7.72 4.16 14.52
N SER A 72 7.81 5.32 15.16
CA SER A 72 7.00 6.49 14.83
C SER A 72 7.30 6.99 13.42
N MET A 73 8.57 7.00 13.01
CA MET A 73 8.97 7.38 11.64
C MET A 73 8.34 6.44 10.60
N MET A 74 8.36 5.13 10.82
CA MET A 74 7.73 4.17 9.89
C MET A 74 6.23 4.42 9.73
N LEU A 75 5.50 4.61 10.84
CA LEU A 75 4.06 4.89 10.79
C LEU A 75 3.76 6.19 10.03
N ASN A 76 4.60 7.22 10.20
CA ASN A 76 4.43 8.49 9.49
C ASN A 76 4.75 8.38 8.00
N CYS A 77 5.74 7.58 7.59
CA CYS A 77 6.05 7.37 6.17
C CYS A 77 4.83 6.84 5.37
N VAL A 78 4.02 5.97 5.98
CA VAL A 78 2.80 5.44 5.34
C VAL A 78 1.78 6.55 5.10
N ILE A 79 1.62 7.49 6.05
CA ILE A 79 0.70 8.63 5.92
C ILE A 79 1.16 9.56 4.79
N ILE A 80 2.47 9.83 4.70
CA ILE A 80 3.04 10.67 3.62
C ILE A 80 2.81 10.01 2.26
N GLY A 81 2.99 8.69 2.15
CA GLY A 81 2.70 7.94 0.92
C GLY A 81 1.23 8.02 0.51
N ASN A 82 0.31 7.88 1.47
CA ASN A 82 -1.12 8.01 1.23
C ASN A 82 -1.52 9.43 0.77
N LEU A 83 -0.90 10.46 1.36
CA LEU A 83 -1.11 11.85 0.95
C LEU A 83 -0.66 12.06 -0.50
N ALA A 84 0.57 11.64 -0.84
CA ALA A 84 1.09 11.74 -2.19
C ALA A 84 0.19 11.00 -3.18
N GLY A 85 -0.20 9.75 -2.88
CA GLY A 85 -1.09 8.96 -3.71
C GLY A 85 -2.45 9.64 -3.96
N THR A 86 -3.00 10.30 -2.95
CA THR A 86 -4.28 11.04 -3.07
C THR A 86 -4.15 12.24 -3.99
N VAL A 87 -3.04 12.97 -3.94
CA VAL A 87 -2.77 14.12 -4.82
C VAL A 87 -2.52 13.69 -6.27
N PHE A 88 -1.82 12.57 -6.48
CA PHE A 88 -1.53 12.06 -7.83
C PHE A 88 -2.73 11.34 -8.47
N SER A 89 -3.65 10.80 -7.68
CA SER A 89 -4.82 10.05 -8.17
C SER A 89 -5.69 10.82 -9.19
N PRO A 90 -6.14 12.07 -8.94
CA PRO A 90 -6.94 12.82 -9.92
C PRO A 90 -6.16 13.13 -11.20
N ILE A 91 -4.87 13.47 -11.09
CA ILE A 91 -4.00 13.75 -12.24
C ILE A 91 -3.91 12.53 -13.17
N MET A 92 -3.74 11.34 -12.58
CA MET A 92 -3.70 10.09 -13.34
C MET A 92 -5.07 9.70 -13.89
N THR A 93 -6.15 9.98 -13.15
CA THR A 93 -7.52 9.70 -13.59
C THR A 93 -7.87 10.48 -14.86
N GLU A 94 -7.53 11.77 -14.89
CA GLU A 94 -7.86 12.66 -16.01
C GLU A 94 -7.06 12.32 -17.27
N LYS A 95 -5.79 11.90 -17.13
CA LYS A 95 -4.91 11.61 -18.26
C LYS A 95 -5.09 10.22 -18.86
N TYR A 96 -5.32 9.20 -18.03
CA TYR A 96 -5.33 7.79 -18.47
C TYR A 96 -6.70 7.09 -18.33
N GLY A 97 -7.66 7.75 -17.68
CA GLY A 97 -8.98 7.18 -17.38
C GLY A 97 -8.97 6.23 -16.16
N ARG A 98 -10.13 6.11 -15.52
CA ARG A 98 -10.34 5.34 -14.27
C ARG A 98 -9.92 3.87 -14.35
N ARG A 99 -10.21 3.18 -15.46
CA ARG A 99 -9.91 1.75 -15.61
C ARG A 99 -8.41 1.50 -15.73
N SER A 100 -7.71 2.28 -16.56
CA SER A 100 -6.27 2.13 -16.79
C SER A 100 -5.47 2.44 -15.52
N GLN A 101 -5.89 3.46 -14.77
CA GLN A 101 -5.30 3.79 -13.48
C GLN A 101 -5.42 2.64 -12.48
N LEU A 102 -6.60 2.00 -12.38
CA LEU A 102 -6.80 0.86 -11.48
C LEU A 102 -5.87 -0.32 -11.84
N VAL A 103 -5.73 -0.64 -13.13
CA VAL A 103 -4.82 -1.72 -13.56
C VAL A 103 -3.37 -1.37 -13.25
N PHE A 104 -2.96 -0.12 -13.51
CA PHE A 104 -1.61 0.35 -13.18
C PHE A 104 -1.31 0.23 -11.68
N LEU A 105 -2.24 0.66 -10.82
CA LEU A 105 -2.13 0.53 -9.37
C LEU A 105 -1.98 -0.94 -8.94
N CYS A 106 -2.77 -1.86 -9.53
CA CYS A 106 -2.64 -3.29 -9.25
C CYS A 106 -1.27 -3.84 -9.66
N LEU A 107 -0.72 -3.42 -10.81
CA LEU A 107 0.59 -3.87 -11.27
C LEU A 107 1.71 -3.37 -10.36
N CYS A 108 1.68 -2.08 -9.97
CA CYS A 108 2.63 -1.53 -9.00
C CYS A 108 2.57 -2.26 -7.65
N PHE A 109 1.36 -2.62 -7.22
CA PHE A 109 1.17 -3.37 -5.98
C PHE A 109 1.78 -4.77 -6.04
N ILE A 110 1.51 -5.52 -7.11
CA ILE A 110 2.09 -6.86 -7.32
C ILE A 110 3.61 -6.78 -7.37
N PHE A 111 4.16 -5.81 -8.11
CA PHE A 111 5.60 -5.60 -8.18
C PHE A 111 6.21 -5.35 -6.79
N SER A 112 5.60 -4.47 -6.00
CA SER A 112 6.05 -4.21 -4.63
C SER A 112 6.03 -5.48 -3.75
N GLU A 113 5.00 -6.32 -3.88
CA GLU A 113 4.91 -7.53 -3.08
C GLU A 113 5.92 -8.59 -3.50
N THR A 114 6.23 -8.67 -4.80
CA THR A 114 7.28 -9.59 -5.29
C THR A 114 8.64 -9.26 -4.68
N GLU A 115 9.02 -7.98 -4.61
CA GLU A 115 10.28 -7.57 -3.99
C GLU A 115 10.36 -7.95 -2.50
N LYS A 116 9.27 -7.80 -1.76
CA LYS A 116 9.20 -8.23 -0.35
C LYS A 116 9.41 -9.73 -0.21
N VAL A 117 8.76 -10.54 -1.06
CA VAL A 117 8.91 -12.01 -1.04
C VAL A 117 10.35 -12.41 -1.36
N TYR A 118 10.98 -11.77 -2.34
CA TYR A 118 12.39 -12.01 -2.65
C TYR A 118 13.30 -11.64 -1.47
N PHE A 119 13.07 -10.50 -0.82
CA PHE A 119 13.84 -10.09 0.35
C PHE A 119 13.70 -11.08 1.51
N LEU A 120 12.48 -11.50 1.84
CA LEU A 120 12.20 -12.45 2.92
C LEU A 120 12.80 -13.84 2.63
N SER A 121 12.70 -14.32 1.39
CA SER A 121 13.32 -15.59 0.98
C SER A 121 14.85 -15.55 1.11
N ASN A 122 15.48 -14.41 0.79
CA ASN A 122 16.92 -14.23 0.98
C ASN A 122 17.31 -14.07 2.45
N TRP A 123 16.46 -13.45 3.27
CA TRP A 123 16.71 -13.27 4.70
C TRP A 123 16.78 -14.62 5.45
N ASP A 124 15.84 -15.53 5.17
CA ASP A 124 15.84 -16.88 5.77
C ASP A 124 17.09 -17.69 5.40
N THR A 125 17.51 -17.62 4.13
CA THR A 125 18.70 -18.36 3.66
C THR A 125 20.01 -17.81 4.21
N THR A 126 20.09 -16.52 4.53
CA THR A 126 21.27 -15.93 5.19
C THR A 126 21.38 -16.26 6.67
N ASN A 127 20.26 -16.33 7.42
CA ASN A 127 20.32 -16.62 8.86
C ASN A 127 20.52 -18.12 9.15
N LEU A 128 20.11 -19.02 8.24
CA LEU A 128 20.39 -20.46 8.34
C LEU A 128 21.85 -20.84 8.06
N LYS A 129 22.67 -19.96 7.46
CA LYS A 129 24.10 -20.20 7.20
C LYS A 129 25.03 -19.72 8.32
N THR A 130 24.48 -19.09 9.35
CA THR A 130 25.21 -18.54 10.51
C THR A 130 24.95 -19.29 11.81
N ILE A 131 24.24 -20.42 11.75
CA ILE A 131 24.09 -21.42 12.82
C ILE A 131 24.86 -22.66 12.39
#